data_AF-A0A2R8CA03-F1
#
_entry.id   AF-A0A2R8CA03-F1
#
_cell.length_a   1.000
_cell.length_b   1.000
_cell.length_c   1.000
_cell.angle_alpha   90.00
_cell.angle_beta   90.00
_cell.angle_gamma   90.00
#
_symmetry.space_group_name_H-M   'P 1'
#
loop_
_entity.id
_entity.type
_entity.pdbx_description
1 polymer ?
#
loop_
_entity_poly.entity_id
_entity_poly.type
_entity_poly.pdbx_seq_one_letter_code
_entity_poly.pdbx_strand_id
1 'polypeptide(L)'
;MHSYSSAQMADFILKKQSDSAFSSLALEAARHELERDCDGELQLITSTVSALAPPSGESLVAKSTRLSAKGSDQQVCRVILSQLAEGSSKKRNVAEALCVFQVKEPEAQDQGADAEKAEKRANTGKDSLSSTAEMRRLQIFEGACKVIARHGFGNSTMREIAREAGLSVPLMYKYIKDKDDILYLIMTVNMQGMFTFFDNQEFNSGSPEENLIRAVDKYIDYIGDNRKYINLVYSETRSLSAENRMKVFDTERDFMRRWQAIIDDGVDKGFFRPVNTELLSNFIYFLCTVWALRHWSIGHFPVDEVKTALHEFVLTGLMKVEN
;
A
#
# COMPACT_ATOMS: atom_id res chain seq x y z
N MET A 1 -11.06 -12.89 -11.05
CA MET A 1 -10.57 -13.53 -9.81
C MET A 1 -10.07 -14.91 -10.20
N HIS A 2 -8.80 -15.21 -9.95
CA HIS A 2 -8.18 -16.51 -10.27
C HIS A 2 -7.96 -17.29 -8.99
N SER A 3 -8.23 -18.60 -8.99
CA SER A 3 -8.11 -19.46 -7.82
C SER A 3 -7.13 -20.60 -8.09
N TYR A 4 -6.26 -20.87 -7.11
CA TYR A 4 -5.25 -21.91 -7.14
C TYR A 4 -5.56 -22.95 -6.06
N SER A 5 -5.58 -24.23 -6.44
CA SER A 5 -5.87 -25.34 -5.54
C SER A 5 -4.71 -25.63 -4.58
N SER A 6 -5.02 -26.23 -3.42
CA SER A 6 -4.02 -26.68 -2.45
C SER A 6 -2.98 -27.64 -3.05
N ALA A 7 -3.35 -28.45 -4.06
CA ALA A 7 -2.44 -29.36 -4.76
C ALA A 7 -1.42 -28.62 -5.66
N GLN A 8 -1.86 -27.56 -6.35
CA GLN A 8 -0.95 -26.69 -7.11
C GLN A 8 0.02 -25.99 -6.15
N MET A 9 -0.47 -25.51 -5.00
CA MET A 9 0.35 -24.87 -3.97
C MET A 9 1.41 -25.80 -3.38
N ALA A 10 1.06 -27.06 -3.10
CA ALA A 10 2.00 -28.05 -2.57
C ALA A 10 3.17 -28.30 -3.54
N ASP A 11 2.91 -28.43 -4.84
CA ASP A 11 3.97 -28.63 -5.86
C ASP A 11 4.89 -27.40 -5.98
N PHE A 12 4.34 -26.19 -5.83
CA PHE A 12 5.12 -24.94 -5.87
C PHE A 12 5.99 -24.72 -4.62
N ILE A 13 5.45 -25.01 -3.43
CA ILE A 13 6.18 -24.89 -2.14
C ILE A 13 7.31 -25.91 -2.05
N LEU A 14 7.13 -27.11 -2.60
CA LEU A 14 8.14 -28.17 -2.58
C LEU A 14 9.29 -27.95 -3.58
N LYS A 15 9.06 -27.21 -4.68
CA LYS A 15 10.06 -27.05 -5.76
C LYS A 15 10.90 -25.78 -5.68
N LYS A 16 10.52 -24.72 -4.94
CA LYS A 16 11.30 -23.47 -4.83
C LYS A 16 11.07 -22.71 -3.51
N GLN A 17 12.04 -21.88 -3.09
CA GLN A 17 11.95 -21.01 -1.90
C GLN A 17 10.70 -20.11 -1.93
N SER A 18 10.07 -19.85 -0.77
CA SER A 18 8.73 -19.24 -0.61
C SER A 18 8.45 -17.98 -1.44
N ASP A 19 9.42 -17.08 -1.57
CA ASP A 19 9.27 -15.82 -2.32
C ASP A 19 9.08 -16.03 -3.83
N SER A 20 9.59 -17.15 -4.36
CA SER A 20 9.47 -17.47 -5.78
C SER A 20 8.10 -18.04 -6.16
N ALA A 21 7.38 -18.65 -5.21
CA ALA A 21 6.04 -19.20 -5.43
C ALA A 21 5.01 -18.06 -5.57
N PHE A 22 5.02 -17.10 -4.65
CA PHE A 22 4.15 -15.92 -4.75
C PHE A 22 4.46 -15.08 -5.99
N SER A 23 5.74 -14.95 -6.37
CA SER A 23 6.13 -14.25 -7.62
C SER A 23 5.57 -14.92 -8.86
N SER A 24 5.66 -16.24 -8.96
CA SER A 24 5.15 -16.97 -10.12
C SER A 24 3.62 -16.86 -10.25
N LEU A 25 2.90 -17.00 -9.14
CA LEU A 25 1.43 -16.90 -9.11
C LEU A 25 0.95 -15.48 -9.41
N ALA A 26 1.63 -14.48 -8.85
CA ALA A 26 1.33 -13.09 -9.13
C ALA A 26 1.53 -12.75 -10.61
N LEU A 27 2.63 -13.22 -11.21
CA LEU A 27 2.94 -13.02 -12.62
C LEU A 27 1.87 -13.63 -13.53
N GLU A 28 1.44 -14.85 -13.23
CA GLU A 28 0.40 -15.55 -14.00
C GLU A 28 -0.95 -14.82 -13.90
N ALA A 29 -1.38 -14.47 -12.68
CA ALA A 29 -2.62 -13.75 -12.45
C ALA A 29 -2.61 -12.33 -13.07
N ALA A 30 -1.44 -11.69 -13.11
CA ALA A 30 -1.26 -10.41 -13.78
C ALA A 30 -1.38 -10.54 -15.29
N ARG A 31 -0.72 -11.53 -15.91
CA ARG A 31 -0.82 -11.80 -17.35
C ARG A 31 -2.26 -12.04 -17.78
N HIS A 32 -2.98 -12.91 -17.08
CA HIS A 32 -4.37 -13.21 -17.41
C HIS A 32 -5.33 -12.00 -17.26
N GLU A 33 -5.01 -11.03 -16.38
CA GLU A 33 -5.76 -9.77 -16.31
C GLU A 33 -5.43 -8.85 -17.48
N LEU A 34 -4.17 -8.83 -17.89
CA LEU A 34 -3.66 -7.89 -18.89
C LEU A 34 -3.96 -8.33 -20.33
N GLU A 35 -3.84 -9.63 -20.63
CA GLU A 35 -4.05 -10.25 -21.94
C GLU A 35 -5.50 -10.12 -22.45
N ARG A 36 -6.47 -9.96 -21.56
CA ARG A 36 -7.89 -9.79 -21.94
C ARG A 36 -8.16 -8.54 -22.79
N ASP A 37 -7.29 -7.53 -22.73
CA ASP A 37 -7.46 -6.25 -23.43
C ASP A 37 -6.13 -5.80 -24.10
N CYS A 38 -5.26 -6.74 -24.49
CA CYS A 38 -3.94 -6.44 -25.05
C CYS A 38 -3.73 -7.20 -26.36
N ASP A 39 -3.54 -6.48 -27.47
CA ASP A 39 -3.37 -7.05 -28.82
C ASP A 39 -1.93 -7.48 -29.13
N GLY A 40 -1.00 -7.36 -28.16
CA GLY A 40 0.42 -7.66 -28.31
C GLY A 40 0.99 -8.56 -27.21
N GLU A 41 2.19 -9.08 -27.43
CA GLU A 41 2.85 -10.01 -26.51
C GLU A 41 3.35 -9.27 -25.26
N LEU A 42 3.01 -9.77 -24.06
CA LEU A 42 3.46 -9.20 -22.80
C LEU A 42 4.85 -9.71 -22.41
N GLN A 43 5.87 -8.86 -22.55
CA GLN A 43 7.21 -9.13 -22.06
C GLN A 43 7.38 -8.60 -20.63
N LEU A 44 7.71 -9.47 -19.67
CA LEU A 44 7.94 -9.05 -18.28
C LEU A 44 9.15 -8.12 -18.18
N ILE A 45 8.96 -6.94 -17.60
CA ILE A 45 10.05 -6.01 -17.26
C ILE A 45 10.53 -6.30 -15.84
N THR A 46 9.60 -6.28 -14.88
CA THR A 46 9.90 -6.50 -13.47
C THR A 46 8.66 -7.00 -12.74
N SER A 47 8.89 -7.78 -11.69
CA SER A 47 7.89 -8.05 -10.67
C SER A 47 8.51 -7.89 -9.29
N THR A 48 7.80 -7.19 -8.41
CA THR A 48 8.13 -7.14 -6.99
C THR A 48 7.04 -7.88 -6.23
N VAL A 49 7.45 -8.60 -5.18
CA VAL A 49 6.54 -9.32 -4.29
C VAL A 49 6.93 -9.00 -2.87
N SER A 50 5.96 -8.55 -2.09
CA SER A 50 6.07 -8.40 -0.66
C SER A 50 5.25 -9.49 0.00
N ALA A 51 5.92 -10.43 0.67
CA ALA A 51 5.26 -11.42 1.50
C ALA A 51 4.72 -10.75 2.77
N LEU A 52 3.41 -10.85 2.98
CA LEU A 52 2.70 -10.34 4.16
C LEU A 52 2.55 -11.44 5.22
N ALA A 53 2.56 -12.71 4.80
CA ALA A 53 2.53 -13.88 5.67
C ALA A 53 3.21 -15.08 5.00
N PRO A 54 3.74 -16.06 5.77
CA PRO A 54 4.27 -17.29 5.19
C PRO A 54 3.15 -18.10 4.52
N PRO A 55 3.46 -18.85 3.44
CA PRO A 55 2.48 -19.73 2.80
C PRO A 55 2.10 -20.89 3.75
N SER A 56 0.82 -21.00 4.11
CA SER A 56 0.19 -22.24 4.55
C SER A 56 -0.20 -23.00 3.28
N GLY A 57 -0.10 -24.34 3.27
CA GLY A 57 -0.44 -25.18 2.10
C GLY A 57 -1.92 -25.16 1.69
N GLU A 58 -2.66 -24.13 2.08
CA GLU A 58 -4.07 -23.88 1.79
C GLU A 58 -4.24 -23.24 0.40
N SER A 59 -5.48 -23.20 -0.08
CA SER A 59 -5.81 -22.64 -1.39
C SER A 59 -5.62 -21.12 -1.43
N LEU A 60 -5.08 -20.62 -2.55
CA LEU A 60 -4.86 -19.19 -2.78
C LEU A 60 -5.84 -18.63 -3.82
N VAL A 61 -6.19 -17.36 -3.62
CA VAL A 61 -6.94 -16.57 -4.60
C VAL A 61 -6.16 -15.31 -4.93
N ALA A 62 -6.05 -15.04 -6.23
CA ALA A 62 -5.46 -13.83 -6.76
C ALA A 62 -6.55 -12.83 -7.17
N LYS A 63 -6.43 -11.61 -6.65
CA LYS A 63 -7.17 -10.43 -7.14
C LYS A 63 -6.21 -9.51 -7.88
N SER A 64 -6.34 -9.50 -9.19
CA SER A 64 -5.59 -8.62 -10.10
C SER A 64 -6.34 -7.31 -10.30
N THR A 65 -5.62 -6.19 -10.30
CA THR A 65 -6.15 -4.85 -10.59
C THR A 65 -5.20 -4.16 -11.55
N ARG A 66 -5.66 -3.86 -12.76
CA ARG A 66 -4.90 -3.07 -13.72
C ARG A 66 -4.75 -1.64 -13.18
N LEU A 67 -3.52 -1.15 -13.12
CA LEU A 67 -3.21 0.23 -12.74
C LEU A 67 -2.91 1.12 -13.94
N SER A 68 -2.48 0.53 -15.07
CA SER A 68 -2.24 1.24 -16.32
C SER A 68 -3.51 1.47 -17.13
N ALA A 69 -3.52 2.53 -17.95
CA ALA A 69 -4.56 2.75 -18.95
C ALA A 69 -4.59 1.60 -20.00
N LYS A 70 -5.78 1.30 -20.52
CA LYS A 70 -5.93 0.35 -21.64
C LYS A 70 -5.19 0.89 -22.87
N GLY A 71 -4.45 0.02 -23.57
CA GLY A 71 -3.67 0.40 -24.77
C GLY A 71 -2.32 1.08 -24.51
N SER A 72 -1.88 1.21 -23.24
CA SER A 72 -0.51 1.66 -22.93
C SER A 72 0.55 0.65 -23.37
N ASP A 73 1.66 1.12 -23.93
CA ASP A 73 2.84 0.30 -24.27
C ASP A 73 3.39 -0.48 -23.06
N GLN A 74 3.18 0.07 -21.86
CA GLN A 74 3.48 -0.62 -20.60
C GLN A 74 2.21 -0.91 -19.81
N GLN A 75 2.09 -2.17 -19.41
CA GLN A 75 0.96 -2.67 -18.65
C GLN A 75 1.37 -2.96 -17.21
N VAL A 76 0.70 -2.31 -16.27
CA VAL A 76 0.96 -2.41 -14.83
C VAL A 76 -0.23 -3.07 -14.16
N CYS A 77 0.03 -4.12 -13.40
CA CYS A 77 -1.00 -4.86 -12.68
C CYS A 77 -0.56 -5.08 -11.23
N ARG A 78 -1.42 -4.69 -10.29
CA ARG A 78 -1.30 -5.04 -8.87
C ARG A 78 -2.02 -6.36 -8.64
N VAL A 79 -1.37 -7.30 -7.98
CA VAL A 79 -1.94 -8.59 -7.60
C VAL A 79 -1.88 -8.76 -6.10
N ILE A 80 -3.04 -9.01 -5.50
CA ILE A 80 -3.16 -9.39 -4.10
C ILE A 80 -3.43 -10.89 -4.03
N LEU A 81 -2.55 -11.63 -3.35
CA LEU A 81 -2.72 -13.04 -3.07
C LEU A 81 -3.31 -13.20 -1.67
N SER A 82 -4.43 -13.92 -1.59
CA SER A 82 -5.12 -14.19 -0.33
C SER A 82 -5.30 -15.69 -0.10
N GLN A 83 -5.07 -16.17 1.12
CA GLN A 83 -5.45 -17.51 1.56
C GLN A 83 -6.94 -17.58 1.91
N LEU A 84 -7.56 -18.68 1.52
CA LEU A 84 -8.84 -19.12 2.08
C LEU A 84 -8.59 -20.27 3.05
N ALA A 85 -8.98 -20.07 4.31
CA ALA A 85 -9.03 -21.16 5.27
C ALA A 85 -10.15 -22.13 4.90
N GLU A 86 -9.89 -23.45 4.96
CA GLU A 86 -10.88 -24.47 4.64
C GLU A 86 -12.14 -24.30 5.51
N GLY A 87 -13.31 -24.18 4.89
CA GLY A 87 -14.58 -23.98 5.57
C GLY A 87 -14.88 -22.54 6.03
N SER A 88 -14.04 -21.55 5.70
CA SER A 88 -14.27 -20.13 6.04
C SER A 88 -14.39 -19.23 4.81
N SER A 89 -15.27 -18.23 4.87
CA SER A 89 -15.37 -17.16 3.87
C SER A 89 -14.32 -16.05 4.07
N LYS A 90 -13.58 -16.05 5.20
CA LYS A 90 -12.56 -15.04 5.48
C LYS A 90 -11.31 -15.25 4.63
N LYS A 91 -10.94 -14.21 3.88
CA LYS A 91 -9.72 -14.15 3.07
C LYS A 91 -8.65 -13.40 3.84
N ARG A 92 -7.46 -13.99 3.94
CA ARG A 92 -6.28 -13.33 4.55
C ARG A 92 -5.28 -13.03 3.45
N ASN A 93 -4.87 -11.76 3.30
CA ASN A 93 -3.81 -11.41 2.35
C ASN A 93 -2.47 -11.96 2.84
N VAL A 94 -1.74 -12.61 1.95
CA VAL A 94 -0.45 -13.26 2.26
C VAL A 94 0.70 -12.75 1.41
N ALA A 95 0.40 -12.16 0.26
CA ALA A 95 1.39 -11.44 -0.51
C ALA A 95 0.72 -10.37 -1.36
N GLU A 96 1.48 -9.32 -1.62
CA GLU A 96 1.14 -8.30 -2.60
C GLU A 96 2.26 -8.22 -3.64
N ALA A 97 1.87 -8.11 -4.90
CA ALA A 97 2.80 -8.03 -6.00
C ALA A 97 2.44 -6.92 -6.96
N LEU A 98 3.46 -6.31 -7.54
CA LEU A 98 3.33 -5.39 -8.66
C LEU A 98 4.06 -5.99 -9.85
N CYS A 99 3.33 -6.21 -10.94
CA CYS A 99 3.87 -6.78 -12.16
C CYS A 99 3.80 -5.76 -13.28
N VAL A 100 4.92 -5.58 -13.99
CA VAL A 100 5.04 -4.61 -15.09
C VAL A 100 5.48 -5.34 -16.35
N PHE A 101 4.69 -5.18 -17.41
CA PHE A 101 4.93 -5.78 -18.72
C PHE A 101 5.09 -4.70 -19.79
N GLN A 102 5.96 -4.94 -20.75
CA GLN A 102 6.02 -4.22 -22.01
C GLN A 102 5.14 -4.97 -23.03
N VAL A 103 4.24 -4.26 -23.70
CA VAL A 103 3.53 -4.79 -24.86
C VAL A 103 4.46 -4.69 -26.06
N LYS A 104 4.77 -5.82 -26.69
CA LYS A 104 5.37 -5.85 -28.03
C LYS A 104 4.27 -5.90 -29.06
N GLU A 105 4.18 -4.88 -29.90
CA GLU A 105 3.39 -4.97 -31.13
C GLU A 105 3.98 -6.07 -32.01
N PRO A 106 3.15 -6.90 -32.67
CA PRO A 106 3.64 -7.79 -33.71
C PRO A 106 4.33 -6.94 -34.79
N GLU A 107 5.54 -7.33 -35.21
CA GLU A 107 6.27 -6.63 -36.28
C GLU A 107 5.40 -6.59 -37.55
N ALA A 108 4.72 -5.47 -37.78
CA ALA A 108 3.97 -5.24 -39.00
C ALA A 108 4.91 -4.63 -40.04
N GLN A 109 5.06 -5.35 -41.15
CA GLN A 109 5.64 -4.85 -42.38
C GLN A 109 4.96 -3.54 -42.80
N ASP A 110 5.80 -2.53 -42.95
CA ASP A 110 5.68 -1.30 -43.74
C ASP A 110 4.33 -1.07 -44.47
N GLN A 111 3.59 -0.02 -44.07
CA GLN A 111 3.32 1.16 -44.92
C GLN A 111 2.24 2.09 -44.31
N GLY A 112 2.59 3.39 -44.24
CA GLY A 112 1.71 4.54 -44.51
C GLY A 112 0.47 4.77 -43.63
N ALA A 113 0.62 5.46 -42.50
CA ALA A 113 -0.48 6.17 -41.84
C ALA A 113 0.05 7.32 -40.94
N ASP A 114 0.78 8.25 -41.55
CA ASP A 114 1.41 9.40 -40.87
C ASP A 114 0.52 10.65 -40.95
N ALA A 115 -0.46 10.74 -40.06
CA ALA A 115 -1.04 12.01 -39.58
C ALA A 115 -1.90 11.77 -38.34
N GLU A 116 -2.76 10.75 -38.37
CA GLU A 116 -3.68 10.45 -37.27
C GLU A 116 -2.99 9.74 -36.07
N LYS A 117 -1.89 9.01 -36.34
CA LYS A 117 -1.04 8.41 -35.30
C LYS A 117 -0.21 9.43 -34.52
N ALA A 118 0.10 10.61 -35.11
CA ALA A 118 0.89 11.64 -34.46
C ALA A 118 0.12 12.35 -33.34
N GLU A 119 -1.19 12.53 -33.51
CA GLU A 119 -2.07 13.19 -32.53
C GLU A 119 -2.45 12.24 -31.38
N LYS A 120 -2.64 10.94 -31.66
CA LYS A 120 -2.77 9.90 -30.62
C LYS A 120 -1.49 9.73 -29.78
N ARG A 121 -0.29 9.75 -30.41
CA ARG A 121 1.01 9.67 -29.71
C ARG A 121 1.27 10.85 -28.76
N ALA A 122 0.75 12.05 -29.08
CA ALA A 122 0.90 13.23 -28.23
C ALA A 122 0.07 13.13 -26.93
N ASN A 123 -1.08 12.44 -26.97
CA ASN A 123 -1.95 12.27 -25.81
C ASN A 123 -1.55 11.06 -24.94
N THR A 124 -1.12 9.93 -25.53
CA THR A 124 -0.56 8.78 -24.79
C THR A 124 0.83 9.06 -24.19
N GLY A 125 1.60 9.99 -24.77
CA GLY A 125 2.92 10.37 -24.26
C GLY A 125 2.88 11.03 -22.87
N LYS A 126 1.81 11.75 -22.53
CA LYS A 126 1.69 12.43 -21.22
C LYS A 126 1.36 11.44 -20.10
N ASP A 127 0.50 10.46 -20.39
CA ASP A 127 0.15 9.38 -19.46
C ASP A 127 1.25 8.32 -19.32
N SER A 128 2.01 8.03 -20.39
CA SER A 128 3.17 7.11 -20.34
C SER A 128 4.41 7.71 -19.67
N LEU A 129 4.63 9.03 -19.80
CA LEU A 129 5.66 9.75 -19.07
C LEU A 129 5.30 9.86 -17.57
N SER A 130 4.02 10.06 -17.24
CA SER A 130 3.53 10.04 -15.86
C SER A 130 3.73 8.67 -15.21
N SER A 131 3.34 7.59 -15.89
CA SER A 131 3.51 6.23 -15.38
C SER A 131 4.97 5.81 -15.25
N THR A 132 5.85 6.25 -16.16
CA THR A 132 7.30 6.06 -16.05
C THR A 132 7.89 6.84 -14.88
N ALA A 133 7.45 8.08 -14.66
CA ALA A 133 7.91 8.91 -13.55
C ALA A 133 7.46 8.35 -12.20
N GLU A 134 6.20 7.93 -12.08
CA GLU A 134 5.65 7.27 -10.89
C GLU A 134 6.38 5.96 -10.59
N MET A 135 6.65 5.14 -11.62
CA MET A 135 7.46 3.92 -11.48
C MET A 135 8.86 4.22 -10.94
N ARG A 136 9.54 5.24 -11.50
CA ARG A 136 10.88 5.62 -11.05
C ARG A 136 10.84 6.14 -9.63
N ARG A 137 9.82 6.91 -9.25
CA ARG A 137 9.61 7.34 -7.85
C ARG A 137 9.36 6.15 -6.94
N LEU A 138 8.60 5.14 -7.35
CA LEU A 138 8.38 3.93 -6.55
C LEU A 138 9.67 3.12 -6.36
N GLN A 139 10.50 2.97 -7.40
CA GLN A 139 11.82 2.33 -7.27
C GLN A 139 12.72 3.09 -6.29
N ILE A 140 12.71 4.43 -6.35
CA ILE A 140 13.47 5.27 -5.42
C ILE A 140 12.93 5.09 -4.00
N PHE A 141 11.62 5.06 -3.81
CA PHE A 141 10.97 4.79 -2.53
C PHE A 141 11.43 3.45 -1.93
N GLU A 142 11.34 2.36 -2.69
CA GLU A 142 11.76 1.03 -2.24
C GLU A 142 13.24 0.98 -1.87
N GLY A 143 14.10 1.55 -2.74
CA GLY A 143 15.54 1.63 -2.50
C GLY A 143 15.86 2.45 -1.25
N ALA A 144 15.19 3.59 -1.08
CA ALA A 144 15.37 4.45 0.08
C ALA A 144 14.96 3.75 1.38
N CYS A 145 13.81 3.08 1.41
CA CYS A 145 13.36 2.30 2.57
C CYS A 145 14.39 1.25 3.00
N LYS A 146 14.99 0.52 2.04
CA LYS A 146 16.03 -0.48 2.33
C LYS A 146 17.34 0.11 2.86
N VAL A 147 17.79 1.24 2.31
CA VAL A 147 19.02 1.92 2.77
C VAL A 147 18.80 2.51 4.16
N ILE A 148 17.68 3.21 4.37
CA ILE A 148 17.32 3.83 5.64
C ILE A 148 17.12 2.77 6.73
N ALA A 149 16.51 1.62 6.41
CA ALA A 149 16.38 0.52 7.36
C ALA A 149 17.73 -0.06 7.82
N ARG A 150 18.79 0.04 7.00
CA ARG A 150 20.14 -0.47 7.32
C ARG A 150 21.00 0.56 8.05
N HIS A 151 20.91 1.84 7.68
CA HIS A 151 21.86 2.86 8.12
C HIS A 151 21.22 3.99 8.93
N GLY A 152 19.90 4.05 9.01
CA GLY A 152 19.15 5.20 9.51
C GLY A 152 19.09 6.33 8.49
N PHE A 153 18.12 7.25 8.64
CA PHE A 153 17.92 8.34 7.70
C PHE A 153 19.14 9.26 7.62
N GLY A 154 19.68 9.69 8.77
CA GLY A 154 20.85 10.57 8.85
C GLY A 154 22.06 10.07 8.07
N ASN A 155 22.43 8.79 8.23
CA ASN A 155 23.64 8.23 7.63
C ASN A 155 23.46 7.74 6.18
N SER A 156 22.22 7.68 5.69
CA SER A 156 21.93 7.28 4.31
C SER A 156 22.35 8.37 3.31
N THR A 157 22.97 7.97 2.20
CA THR A 157 23.37 8.89 1.12
C THR A 157 22.53 8.72 -0.14
N MET A 158 22.38 9.79 -0.92
CA MET A 158 21.68 9.75 -2.21
C MET A 158 22.30 8.72 -3.19
N ARG A 159 23.63 8.50 -3.12
CA ARG A 159 24.31 7.53 -3.97
C ARG A 159 23.95 6.08 -3.60
N GLU A 160 23.86 5.79 -2.30
CA GLU A 160 23.46 4.46 -1.83
C GLU A 160 22.01 4.16 -2.21
N ILE A 161 21.13 5.15 -2.09
CA ILE A 161 19.72 5.04 -2.48
C ILE A 161 19.60 4.79 -3.98
N ALA A 162 20.31 5.55 -4.83
CA ALA A 162 20.30 5.34 -6.27
C ALA A 162 20.75 3.92 -6.65
N ARG A 163 21.85 3.46 -6.05
CA ARG A 163 22.39 2.12 -6.26
C ARG A 163 21.40 1.04 -5.85
N GLU A 164 20.78 1.17 -4.67
CA GLU A 164 19.78 0.22 -4.18
C GLU A 164 18.50 0.21 -5.05
N ALA A 165 18.10 1.37 -5.56
CA ALA A 165 16.97 1.52 -6.48
C ALA A 165 17.28 1.03 -7.91
N GLY A 166 18.51 0.61 -8.21
CA GLY A 166 18.93 0.19 -9.54
C GLY A 166 18.99 1.35 -10.55
N LEU A 167 19.16 2.59 -10.09
CA LEU A 167 19.20 3.79 -10.93
C LEU A 167 20.60 4.41 -10.93
N SER A 168 20.96 5.05 -12.05
CA SER A 168 22.12 5.94 -12.06
C SER A 168 21.80 7.20 -11.23
N VAL A 169 22.81 7.74 -10.55
CA VAL A 169 22.65 8.96 -9.74
C VAL A 169 22.06 10.13 -10.56
N PRO A 170 22.54 10.42 -11.79
CA PRO A 170 21.93 11.48 -12.62
C PRO A 170 20.48 11.19 -12.99
N LEU A 171 20.09 9.92 -13.21
CA LEU A 171 18.71 9.55 -13.52
C LEU A 171 17.81 9.73 -12.29
N MET A 172 18.27 9.37 -11.09
CA MET A 172 17.52 9.57 -9.86
C MET A 172 17.24 11.05 -9.60
N TYR A 173 18.24 11.92 -9.83
CA TYR A 173 18.08 13.37 -9.68
C TYR A 173 17.07 14.01 -10.64
N LYS A 174 16.63 13.30 -11.69
CA LYS A 174 15.50 13.75 -12.52
C LYS A 174 14.15 13.67 -11.81
N TYR A 175 14.03 12.82 -10.79
CA TYR A 175 12.77 12.53 -10.09
C TYR A 175 12.75 13.03 -8.64
N ILE A 176 13.93 13.16 -8.01
CA ILE A 176 14.08 13.53 -6.60
C ILE A 176 15.28 14.47 -6.47
N LYS A 177 15.10 15.62 -5.82
CA LYS A 177 16.14 16.65 -5.75
C LYS A 177 17.17 16.36 -4.65
N ASP A 178 16.72 15.88 -3.49
CA ASP A 178 17.55 15.73 -2.30
C ASP A 178 16.95 14.74 -1.30
N LYS A 179 17.53 14.67 -0.10
CA LYS A 179 17.04 13.81 1.00
C LYS A 179 15.70 14.28 1.57
N ASP A 180 15.37 15.56 1.45
CA ASP A 180 14.07 16.10 1.87
C ASP A 180 12.96 15.53 0.97
N ASP A 181 13.18 15.55 -0.35
CA ASP A 181 12.27 14.94 -1.33
C ASP A 181 12.13 13.41 -1.15
N ILE A 182 13.20 12.71 -0.77
CA ILE A 182 13.13 11.28 -0.42
C ILE A 182 12.22 11.07 0.78
N LEU A 183 12.41 11.84 1.85
CA LEU A 183 11.65 11.69 3.07
C LEU A 183 10.17 12.01 2.84
N TYR A 184 9.90 13.10 2.09
CA TYR A 184 8.56 13.46 1.66
C TYR A 184 7.88 12.37 0.82
N LEU A 185 8.61 11.78 -0.13
CA LEU A 185 8.13 10.66 -0.95
C LEU A 185 7.77 9.46 -0.08
N ILE A 186 8.65 9.06 0.83
CA ILE A 186 8.40 7.95 1.77
C ILE A 186 7.15 8.21 2.59
N MET A 187 7.00 9.41 3.14
CA MET A 187 5.84 9.78 3.95
C MET A 187 4.55 9.72 3.14
N THR A 188 4.54 10.29 1.94
CA THR A 188 3.35 10.38 1.09
C THR A 188 2.89 9.00 0.59
N VAL A 189 3.80 8.15 0.09
CA VAL A 189 3.45 6.83 -0.48
C VAL A 189 2.79 5.92 0.56
N ASN A 190 3.31 5.91 1.79
CA ASN A 190 2.73 5.10 2.86
C ASN A 190 1.37 5.65 3.34
N MET A 191 1.23 6.98 3.50
CA MET A 191 -0.07 7.59 3.79
C MET A 191 -1.12 7.23 2.73
N GLN A 192 -0.72 7.13 1.46
CA GLN A 192 -1.61 6.73 0.37
C GLN A 192 -2.08 5.27 0.46
N GLY A 193 -1.22 4.38 0.96
CA GLY A 193 -1.62 3.03 1.34
C GLY A 193 -2.69 3.01 2.43
N MET A 194 -2.58 3.91 3.42
CA MET A 194 -3.59 4.08 4.49
C MET A 194 -4.90 4.66 3.97
N PHE A 195 -4.87 5.65 3.07
CA PHE A 195 -6.10 6.21 2.49
C PHE A 195 -6.90 5.19 1.70
N THR A 196 -6.21 4.46 0.82
CA THR A 196 -6.82 3.40 0.02
C THR A 196 -7.55 2.40 0.91
N PHE A 197 -6.99 2.15 2.10
CA PHE A 197 -7.61 1.28 3.08
C PHE A 197 -8.96 1.84 3.58
N PHE A 198 -8.99 3.08 4.10
CA PHE A 198 -10.22 3.71 4.63
C PHE A 198 -11.28 4.02 3.54
N ASP A 199 -10.84 4.32 2.32
CA ASP A 199 -11.71 4.73 1.22
C ASP A 199 -12.48 3.55 0.58
N ASN A 200 -12.12 2.31 0.89
CA ASN A 200 -12.80 1.12 0.35
C ASN A 200 -14.23 0.90 0.90
N GLN A 201 -14.77 1.79 1.74
CA GLN A 201 -16.13 1.79 2.31
C GLN A 201 -16.58 0.52 3.05
N GLU A 202 -15.75 -0.53 3.12
CA GLU A 202 -16.02 -1.76 3.86
C GLU A 202 -16.26 -1.53 5.37
N PHE A 203 -15.94 -0.33 5.88
CA PHE A 203 -16.16 0.04 7.28
C PHE A 203 -17.60 0.44 7.59
N ASN A 204 -18.40 0.88 6.61
CA ASN A 204 -19.68 1.56 6.84
C ASN A 204 -20.91 0.65 6.80
N SER A 205 -20.75 -0.67 6.91
CA SER A 205 -21.86 -1.62 6.80
C SER A 205 -22.49 -2.04 8.13
N GLY A 206 -22.00 -1.53 9.26
CA GLY A 206 -22.45 -1.91 10.60
C GLY A 206 -22.94 -0.72 11.44
N SER A 207 -23.17 -0.97 12.74
CA SER A 207 -23.44 0.10 13.70
C SER A 207 -22.24 1.06 13.82
N PRO A 208 -22.43 2.32 14.24
CA PRO A 208 -21.31 3.25 14.44
C PRO A 208 -20.21 2.69 15.35
N GLU A 209 -20.60 1.94 16.38
CA GLU A 209 -19.68 1.20 17.27
C GLU A 209 -18.86 0.16 16.50
N GLU A 210 -19.52 -0.72 15.74
CA GLU A 210 -18.84 -1.75 14.94
C GLU A 210 -17.90 -1.13 13.88
N ASN A 211 -18.31 -0.01 13.29
CA ASN A 211 -17.52 0.71 12.29
C ASN A 211 -16.24 1.27 12.93
N LEU A 212 -16.35 1.85 14.14
CA LEU A 212 -15.21 2.36 14.90
C LEU A 212 -14.25 1.24 15.31
N ILE A 213 -14.76 0.13 15.83
CA ILE A 213 -13.95 -1.06 16.18
C ILE A 213 -13.19 -1.55 14.96
N ARG A 214 -13.88 -1.73 13.81
CA ARG A 214 -13.22 -2.17 12.57
C ARG A 214 -12.13 -1.20 12.11
N ALA A 215 -12.35 0.11 12.23
CA ALA A 215 -11.35 1.11 11.89
C ALA A 215 -10.11 1.03 12.81
N VAL A 216 -10.32 0.88 14.13
CA VAL A 216 -9.24 0.71 15.13
C VAL A 216 -8.44 -0.56 14.86
N ASP A 217 -9.10 -1.72 14.77
CA ASP A 217 -8.46 -3.02 14.54
C ASP A 217 -7.53 -2.98 13.32
N LYS A 218 -8.08 -2.46 12.23
CA LYS A 218 -7.38 -2.45 10.96
C LYS A 218 -6.28 -1.42 10.91
N TYR A 219 -6.45 -0.29 11.58
CA TYR A 219 -5.38 0.67 11.70
C TYR A 219 -4.24 0.11 12.55
N ILE A 220 -4.53 -0.60 13.63
CA ILE A 220 -3.52 -1.32 14.43
C ILE A 220 -2.76 -2.36 13.59
N ASP A 221 -3.47 -3.16 12.78
CA ASP A 221 -2.86 -4.12 11.86
C ASP A 221 -1.90 -3.43 10.89
N TYR A 222 -2.37 -2.36 10.23
CA TYR A 222 -1.55 -1.56 9.31
C TYR A 222 -0.29 -1.02 10.00
N ILE A 223 -0.44 -0.48 11.21
CA ILE A 223 0.67 0.05 12.01
C ILE A 223 1.68 -1.05 12.35
N GLY A 224 1.21 -2.27 12.63
CA GLY A 224 2.05 -3.43 12.91
C GLY A 224 2.88 -3.85 11.71
N ASP A 225 2.22 -4.03 10.58
CA ASP A 225 2.85 -4.41 9.30
C ASP A 225 3.87 -3.36 8.85
N ASN A 226 3.64 -2.08 9.19
CA ASN A 226 4.45 -0.94 8.77
C ASN A 226 5.24 -0.29 9.92
N ARG A 227 5.47 -0.99 11.04
CA ARG A 227 6.06 -0.40 12.27
C ARG A 227 7.36 0.37 12.06
N LYS A 228 8.25 -0.13 11.20
CA LYS A 228 9.54 0.54 10.90
C LYS A 228 9.31 1.90 10.23
N TYR A 229 8.34 1.98 9.32
CA TYR A 229 7.97 3.23 8.67
C TYR A 229 7.33 4.19 9.67
N ILE A 230 6.42 3.72 10.53
CA ILE A 230 5.79 4.57 11.56
C ILE A 230 6.85 5.21 12.47
N ASN A 231 7.83 4.42 12.92
CA ASN A 231 8.94 4.96 13.69
C ASN A 231 9.74 6.02 12.91
N LEU A 232 10.03 5.77 11.62
CA LEU A 232 10.73 6.72 10.75
C LEU A 232 9.97 8.04 10.60
N VAL A 233 8.65 8.00 10.37
CA VAL A 233 7.84 9.21 10.25
C VAL A 233 7.94 10.03 11.53
N TYR A 234 7.61 9.41 12.67
CA TYR A 234 7.59 10.12 13.95
C TYR A 234 8.96 10.66 14.37
N SER A 235 10.06 9.99 14.00
CA SER A 235 11.41 10.48 14.30
C SER A 235 11.89 11.57 13.33
N GLU A 236 11.54 11.48 12.05
CA GLU A 236 12.14 12.32 11.00
C GLU A 236 11.24 13.44 10.45
N THR A 237 9.96 13.56 10.83
CA THR A 237 9.09 14.67 10.34
C THR A 237 9.70 16.06 10.61
N ARG A 238 10.52 16.19 11.67
CA ARG A 238 11.26 17.45 11.96
C ARG A 238 12.42 17.73 11.00
N SER A 239 12.93 16.70 10.33
CA SER A 239 14.00 16.79 9.33
C SER A 239 13.50 17.29 7.98
N LEU A 240 12.17 17.32 7.76
CA LEU A 240 11.58 17.89 6.56
C LEU A 240 11.75 19.41 6.48
N SER A 241 11.86 19.95 5.27
CA SER A 241 11.69 21.37 4.98
C SER A 241 10.30 21.85 5.42
N ALA A 242 10.16 23.15 5.70
CA ALA A 242 8.87 23.71 6.12
C ALA A 242 7.76 23.45 5.08
N GLU A 243 8.11 23.53 3.79
CA GLU A 243 7.17 23.29 2.69
C GLU A 243 6.70 21.83 2.67
N ASN A 244 7.62 20.86 2.64
CA ASN A 244 7.23 19.45 2.57
C ASN A 244 6.58 18.96 3.87
N ARG A 245 6.97 19.52 5.02
CA ARG A 245 6.30 19.27 6.31
C ARG A 245 4.85 19.71 6.30
N MET A 246 4.56 20.90 5.76
CA MET A 246 3.18 21.37 5.62
C MET A 246 2.35 20.44 4.73
N LYS A 247 2.89 19.98 3.60
CA LYS A 247 2.19 19.00 2.73
C LYS A 247 1.87 17.69 3.46
N VAL A 248 2.79 17.19 4.28
CA VAL A 248 2.56 15.99 5.11
C VAL A 248 1.46 16.25 6.13
N PHE A 249 1.47 17.41 6.80
CA PHE A 249 0.42 17.76 7.77
C PHE A 249 -0.96 17.94 7.13
N ASP A 250 -1.04 18.51 5.93
CA ASP A 250 -2.31 18.64 5.21
C ASP A 250 -2.85 17.26 4.83
N THR A 251 -1.96 16.37 4.39
CA THR A 251 -2.28 14.97 4.10
C THR A 251 -2.78 14.25 5.36
N GLU A 252 -2.09 14.39 6.50
CA GLU A 252 -2.52 13.80 7.76
C GLU A 252 -3.88 14.35 8.24
N ARG A 253 -4.13 15.65 8.04
CA ARG A 253 -5.42 16.29 8.35
C ARG A 253 -6.55 15.71 7.50
N ASP A 254 -6.31 15.45 6.22
CA ASP A 254 -7.28 14.79 5.35
C ASP A 254 -7.56 13.34 5.78
N PHE A 255 -6.57 12.66 6.33
CA PHE A 255 -6.75 11.35 6.95
C PHE A 255 -7.60 11.44 8.23
N MET A 256 -7.36 12.46 9.07
CA MET A 256 -8.13 12.68 10.30
C MET A 256 -9.61 12.93 10.05
N ARG A 257 -9.98 13.56 8.92
CA ARG A 257 -11.39 13.76 8.54
C ARG A 257 -12.18 12.45 8.42
N ARG A 258 -11.52 11.34 8.05
CA ARG A 258 -12.18 10.02 7.95
C ARG A 258 -12.47 9.43 9.32
N TRP A 259 -11.54 9.57 10.26
CA TRP A 259 -11.78 9.21 11.66
C TRP A 259 -12.90 10.05 12.27
N GLN A 260 -12.89 11.35 12.00
CA GLN A 260 -13.90 12.27 12.50
C GLN A 260 -15.29 11.88 12.00
N ALA A 261 -15.44 11.58 10.71
CA ALA A 261 -16.70 11.17 10.12
C ALA A 261 -17.32 9.92 10.78
N ILE A 262 -16.50 8.95 11.21
CA ILE A 262 -16.98 7.74 11.91
C ILE A 262 -17.56 8.11 13.29
N ILE A 263 -16.91 9.03 14.00
CA ILE A 263 -17.35 9.46 15.33
C ILE A 263 -18.57 10.38 15.22
N ASP A 264 -18.57 11.31 14.26
CA ASP A 264 -19.70 12.19 13.96
C ASP A 264 -20.98 11.37 13.70
N ASP A 265 -20.90 10.33 12.85
CA ASP A 265 -22.03 9.45 12.56
C ASP A 265 -22.61 8.77 13.82
N GLY A 266 -21.74 8.35 14.74
CA GLY A 266 -22.17 7.76 16.00
C GLY A 266 -22.78 8.76 16.98
N VAL A 267 -22.29 10.00 17.01
CA VAL A 267 -22.88 11.09 17.80
C VAL A 267 -24.24 11.49 17.23
N ASP A 268 -24.35 11.67 15.92
CA ASP A 268 -25.57 12.08 15.22
C ASP A 268 -26.69 11.03 15.38
N LYS A 269 -26.33 9.75 15.34
CA LYS A 269 -27.26 8.63 15.58
C LYS A 269 -27.52 8.34 17.06
N GLY A 270 -26.86 9.07 17.97
CA GLY A 270 -27.04 8.94 19.42
C GLY A 270 -26.41 7.69 20.06
N PHE A 271 -25.55 6.97 19.34
CA PHE A 271 -24.77 5.84 19.86
C PHE A 271 -23.64 6.31 20.78
N PHE A 272 -23.00 7.43 20.41
CA PHE A 272 -21.95 8.04 21.20
C PHE A 272 -22.46 9.29 21.91
N ARG A 273 -21.89 9.58 23.08
CA ARG A 273 -22.19 10.84 23.79
C ARG A 273 -21.67 12.05 22.99
N PRO A 274 -22.27 13.24 23.13
CA PRO A 274 -21.73 14.45 22.52
C PRO A 274 -20.30 14.73 23.00
N VAL A 275 -19.36 14.82 22.05
CA VAL A 275 -17.93 15.08 22.30
C VAL A 275 -17.37 16.00 21.21
N ASN A 276 -16.18 16.56 21.44
CA ASN A 276 -15.39 17.15 20.36
C ASN A 276 -14.79 16.03 19.51
N THR A 277 -15.39 15.75 18.36
CA THR A 277 -15.04 14.62 17.50
C THR A 277 -13.66 14.78 16.86
N GLU A 278 -13.30 16.00 16.44
CA GLU A 278 -11.95 16.31 15.91
C GLU A 278 -10.84 15.97 16.92
N LEU A 279 -10.98 16.46 18.16
CA LEU A 279 -10.00 16.22 19.22
C LEU A 279 -9.88 14.72 19.52
N LEU A 280 -11.02 14.03 19.62
CA LEU A 280 -11.04 12.62 19.94
C LEU A 280 -10.46 11.75 18.81
N SER A 281 -10.73 12.08 17.55
CA SER A 281 -10.11 11.41 16.40
C SER A 281 -8.59 11.47 16.46
N ASN A 282 -8.01 12.62 16.82
CA ASN A 282 -6.57 12.76 16.99
C ASN A 282 -6.04 11.87 18.13
N PHE A 283 -6.77 11.76 19.25
CA PHE A 283 -6.38 10.87 20.35
C PHE A 283 -6.45 9.39 19.96
N ILE A 284 -7.54 8.96 19.33
CA ILE A 284 -7.69 7.56 18.87
C ILE A 284 -6.59 7.22 17.87
N TYR A 285 -6.37 8.08 16.87
CA TYR A 285 -5.30 7.94 15.90
C TYR A 285 -3.94 7.74 16.58
N PHE A 286 -3.57 8.64 17.50
CA PHE A 286 -2.28 8.54 18.17
C PHE A 286 -2.18 7.27 19.05
N LEU A 287 -3.22 6.94 19.82
CA LEU A 287 -3.23 5.77 20.69
C LEU A 287 -3.01 4.46 19.92
N CYS A 288 -3.59 4.33 18.72
CA CYS A 288 -3.36 3.20 17.83
C CYS A 288 -1.90 3.08 17.35
N THR A 289 -1.11 4.15 17.39
CA THR A 289 0.32 4.14 17.02
C THR A 289 1.26 3.88 18.20
N VAL A 290 0.81 4.11 19.45
CA VAL A 290 1.67 4.06 20.65
C VAL A 290 2.37 2.72 20.79
N TRP A 291 1.70 1.61 20.47
CA TRP A 291 2.29 0.27 20.59
C TRP A 291 3.48 0.06 19.65
N ALA A 292 3.43 0.63 18.43
CA ALA A 292 4.54 0.60 17.48
C ALA A 292 5.71 1.49 17.91
N LEU A 293 5.41 2.67 18.45
CA LEU A 293 6.41 3.65 18.92
C LEU A 293 7.09 3.24 20.24
N ARG A 294 6.33 2.58 21.13
CA ARG A 294 6.82 2.07 22.42
C ARG A 294 7.03 0.56 22.40
N HIS A 295 7.26 -0.04 21.24
CA HIS A 295 7.47 -1.48 21.10
C HIS A 295 8.60 -2.02 21.99
N TRP A 296 9.62 -1.21 22.30
CA TRP A 296 10.67 -1.60 23.26
C TRP A 296 10.14 -1.87 24.69
N SER A 297 9.01 -1.26 25.06
CA SER A 297 8.38 -1.37 26.38
C SER A 297 7.17 -2.30 26.37
N ILE A 298 6.37 -2.29 25.30
CA ILE A 298 5.08 -3.00 25.23
C ILE A 298 4.97 -3.97 24.06
N GLY A 299 6.03 -4.18 23.29
CA GLY A 299 6.04 -5.13 22.17
C GLY A 299 6.06 -6.60 22.59
N HIS A 300 6.15 -6.89 23.88
CA HIS A 300 6.03 -8.26 24.40
C HIS A 300 4.56 -8.67 24.62
N PHE A 301 3.61 -7.74 24.58
CA PHE A 301 2.19 -8.04 24.66
C PHE A 301 1.68 -8.51 23.28
N PRO A 302 0.78 -9.51 23.22
CA PRO A 302 0.10 -9.89 21.99
C PRO A 302 -0.67 -8.71 21.39
N VAL A 303 -0.69 -8.59 20.06
CA VAL A 303 -1.41 -7.51 19.36
C VAL A 303 -2.91 -7.52 19.68
N ASP A 304 -3.50 -8.71 19.86
CA ASP A 304 -4.92 -8.86 20.23
C ASP A 304 -5.22 -8.29 21.63
N GLU A 305 -4.26 -8.36 22.56
CA GLU A 305 -4.38 -7.74 23.88
C GLU A 305 -4.34 -6.20 23.77
N VAL A 306 -3.45 -5.67 22.92
CA VAL A 306 -3.40 -4.23 22.62
C VAL A 306 -4.70 -3.73 22.00
N LYS A 307 -5.26 -4.48 21.04
CA LYS A 307 -6.55 -4.16 20.40
C LYS A 307 -7.67 -4.14 21.43
N THR A 308 -7.77 -5.19 22.25
CA THR A 308 -8.80 -5.30 23.29
C THR A 308 -8.74 -4.12 24.26
N ALA A 309 -7.55 -3.79 24.78
CA ALA A 309 -7.37 -2.67 25.69
C ALA A 309 -7.74 -1.32 25.05
N LEU A 310 -7.38 -1.11 23.77
CA LEU A 310 -7.75 0.09 23.04
C LEU A 310 -9.25 0.18 22.76
N HIS A 311 -9.91 -0.93 22.41
CA HIS A 311 -11.36 -0.97 22.26
C HIS A 311 -12.05 -0.59 23.56
N GLU A 312 -11.68 -1.21 24.68
CA GLU A 312 -12.26 -0.89 25.99
C GLU A 312 -12.08 0.58 26.35
N PHE A 313 -10.87 1.11 26.18
CA PHE A 313 -10.56 2.51 26.49
C PHE A 313 -11.36 3.49 25.62
N VAL A 314 -11.42 3.25 24.31
CA VAL A 314 -12.11 4.11 23.35
C VAL A 314 -13.63 4.04 23.55
N LEU A 315 -14.20 2.83 23.64
CA LEU A 315 -15.64 2.63 23.75
C LEU A 315 -16.16 3.06 25.11
N THR A 316 -15.50 2.70 26.21
CA THR A 316 -15.95 3.13 27.55
C THR A 316 -15.90 4.66 27.68
N GLY A 317 -14.97 5.31 26.99
CA GLY A 317 -14.90 6.78 26.91
C GLY A 317 -15.97 7.42 26.01
N LEU A 318 -16.58 6.67 25.09
CA LEU A 318 -17.50 7.16 24.05
C LEU A 318 -18.98 6.79 24.28
N MET A 319 -19.22 5.62 24.84
CA MET A 319 -20.56 5.07 25.01
C MET A 319 -21.37 5.96 25.94
N LYS A 320 -22.65 6.12 25.60
CA LYS A 320 -23.60 6.80 26.47
C LYS A 320 -23.80 5.96 27.72
N VAL A 321 -23.55 6.55 28.89
CA VAL A 321 -23.93 5.89 30.14
C VAL A 321 -25.45 5.92 30.20
N GLU A 322 -26.08 4.74 30.16
CA GLU A 322 -27.50 4.62 30.49
C GLU A 322 -27.64 4.96 31.98
N ASN A 323 -28.28 6.10 32.26
CA ASN A 323 -28.68 6.49 33.61
C ASN A 323 -29.99 5.80 33.99
#